data_AF-A0AAQ4DPY6-F1
#
_entry.id   AF-A0AAQ4DPY6-F1
#
_cell.length_a   1.000
_cell.length_b   1.000
_cell.length_c   1.000
_cell.angle_alpha   90.00
_cell.angle_beta   90.00
_cell.angle_gamma   90.00
#
_symmetry.space_group_name_H-M   'P 1'
#
loop_
_entity.id
_entity.type
_entity.pdbx_description
1 polymer ?
#
loop_
_entity_poly.entity_id
_entity_poly.type
_entity_poly.pdbx_seq_one_letter_code
_entity_poly.pdbx_strand_id
1 'polypeptide(L)'
;MLEKLSVGETPRWRNSALEKLRAGETPSWINSGLDKLRSGETPRWRNSALEKLRFEETPRWRNSVVEKLRVGETPSWGNSGLEKLHAREIPCWTNSALEKLRAGETPRWRNSALEKLRVGETPCWRNSALEITPRWRNSELEKLRVGETPCWRNSALEKLRGGETPRWRNSALEKLRAGETPR
;
A
#
# COMPACT_ATOMS: atom_id res chain seq x y z
N MET A 1 -1.98 -18.02 -23.92
CA MET A 1 -2.29 -18.11 -22.49
C MET A 1 -1.54 -19.32 -21.96
N LEU A 2 -0.71 -19.14 -20.92
CA LEU A 2 -0.03 -20.25 -20.25
C LEU A 2 -0.78 -20.55 -18.95
N GLU A 3 -0.98 -21.81 -18.60
CA GLU A 3 -1.81 -22.17 -17.43
C GLU A 3 -1.02 -22.17 -16.13
N LYS A 4 0.13 -22.84 -16.10
CA LYS A 4 0.96 -22.97 -14.90
C LYS A 4 2.44 -22.99 -15.28
N LEU A 5 3.22 -22.16 -14.63
CA LEU A 5 4.68 -22.14 -14.78
C LEU A 5 5.37 -22.15 -13.42
N SER A 6 6.51 -22.83 -13.38
CA SER A 6 7.48 -22.75 -12.29
C SER A 6 8.82 -22.39 -12.92
N VAL A 7 9.40 -21.26 -12.56
CA VAL A 7 10.65 -20.77 -13.13
C VAL A 7 11.65 -20.52 -12.01
N GLY A 8 12.88 -21.02 -12.20
CA GLY A 8 14.00 -20.84 -11.26
C GLY A 8 14.83 -19.59 -11.54
N GLU A 9 14.86 -19.11 -12.80
CA GLU A 9 15.64 -17.95 -13.24
C GLU A 9 14.80 -16.65 -13.26
N THR A 10 15.37 -15.53 -13.73
CA THR A 10 14.75 -14.19 -13.86
C THR A 10 14.05 -13.94 -15.22
N PRO A 11 12.83 -14.45 -15.47
CA PRO A 11 12.18 -14.26 -16.77
C PRO A 11 11.73 -12.81 -16.97
N ARG A 12 11.89 -12.33 -18.20
CA ARG A 12 11.32 -11.05 -18.67
C ARG A 12 10.13 -11.33 -19.58
N TRP A 13 8.94 -10.99 -19.11
CA TRP A 13 7.70 -11.17 -19.83
C TRP A 13 7.28 -9.86 -20.48
N ARG A 14 6.92 -9.94 -21.76
CA ARG A 14 6.35 -8.84 -22.53
C ARG A 14 5.10 -9.33 -23.23
N ASN A 15 4.01 -8.55 -23.18
CA ASN A 15 2.75 -8.86 -23.87
C ASN A 15 2.25 -10.28 -23.54
N SER A 16 2.29 -10.65 -22.27
CA SER A 16 2.08 -12.03 -21.81
C SER A 16 0.85 -12.13 -20.91
N ALA A 17 0.14 -13.26 -21.00
CA ALA A 17 -0.99 -13.59 -20.14
C ALA A 17 -0.80 -15.00 -19.55
N LEU A 18 -0.79 -15.07 -18.23
CA LEU A 18 -0.48 -16.29 -17.47
C LEU A 18 -1.51 -16.47 -16.36
N GLU A 19 -2.02 -17.68 -16.15
CA GLU A 19 -2.99 -17.92 -15.07
C GLU A 19 -2.25 -18.07 -13.72
N LYS A 20 -1.20 -18.91 -13.66
CA LYS A 20 -0.46 -19.16 -12.41
C LYS A 20 1.05 -19.21 -12.60
N LEU A 21 1.77 -18.56 -11.69
CA LEU A 21 3.22 -18.60 -11.61
C LEU A 21 3.71 -18.87 -10.19
N ARG A 22 4.72 -19.73 -10.09
CA ARG A 22 5.67 -19.75 -8.97
C ARG A 22 7.05 -19.38 -9.50
N ALA A 23 7.65 -18.34 -8.95
CA ALA A 23 8.98 -17.88 -9.36
C ALA A 23 9.89 -17.81 -8.14
N GLY A 24 11.08 -18.41 -8.25
CA GLY A 24 12.15 -18.28 -7.26
C GLY A 24 12.74 -16.87 -7.29
N GLU A 25 13.14 -16.41 -8.47
CA GLU A 25 13.84 -15.14 -8.68
C GLU A 25 12.97 -14.04 -9.31
N THR A 26 13.47 -12.81 -9.26
CA THR A 26 12.86 -11.55 -9.75
C THR A 26 12.39 -11.52 -11.22
N PRO A 27 11.07 -11.68 -11.50
CA PRO A 27 10.56 -11.53 -12.86
C PRO A 27 10.25 -10.05 -13.16
N SER A 28 10.46 -9.64 -14.42
CA SER A 28 10.08 -8.32 -14.91
C SER A 28 8.98 -8.45 -15.95
N TRP A 29 7.93 -7.65 -15.81
CA TRP A 29 6.73 -7.75 -16.61
C TRP A 29 6.34 -6.41 -17.21
N ILE A 30 6.09 -6.43 -18.51
CA ILE A 30 5.65 -5.26 -19.28
C ILE A 30 4.42 -5.65 -20.08
N ASN A 31 3.35 -4.83 -19.99
CA ASN A 31 2.11 -5.04 -20.75
C ASN A 31 1.55 -6.45 -20.56
N SER A 32 1.36 -6.89 -19.31
CA SER A 32 1.06 -8.30 -19.04
C SER A 32 -0.07 -8.50 -18.02
N GLY A 33 -0.69 -9.68 -18.10
CA GLY A 33 -1.74 -10.14 -17.20
C GLY A 33 -1.32 -11.38 -16.42
N LEU A 34 -1.63 -11.42 -15.12
CA LEU A 34 -1.39 -12.58 -14.25
C LEU A 34 -2.46 -12.72 -13.18
N ASP A 35 -3.12 -13.87 -13.13
CA ASP A 35 -4.15 -14.11 -12.12
C ASP A 35 -3.52 -14.44 -10.77
N LYS A 36 -2.53 -15.35 -10.72
CA LYS A 36 -1.93 -15.81 -9.45
C LYS A 36 -0.41 -15.87 -9.50
N LEU A 37 0.23 -15.14 -8.59
CA LEU A 37 1.68 -15.20 -8.36
C LEU A 37 2.01 -15.54 -6.91
N ARG A 38 2.97 -16.45 -6.75
CA ARG A 38 3.77 -16.56 -5.53
C ARG A 38 5.24 -16.45 -5.90
N SER A 39 5.94 -15.50 -5.30
CA SER A 39 7.39 -15.34 -5.48
C SER A 39 8.05 -14.95 -4.16
N GLY A 40 9.32 -15.36 -3.98
CA GLY A 40 10.12 -14.95 -2.82
C GLY A 40 10.65 -13.52 -2.99
N GLU A 41 11.09 -13.18 -4.19
CA GLU A 41 11.83 -11.95 -4.47
C GLU A 41 10.99 -10.81 -5.11
N THR A 42 11.67 -9.73 -5.48
CA THR A 42 11.16 -8.40 -5.89
C THR A 42 10.76 -8.26 -7.38
N PRO A 43 9.52 -8.57 -7.82
CA PRO A 43 9.14 -8.36 -9.21
C PRO A 43 8.99 -6.87 -9.56
N ARG A 44 9.17 -6.56 -10.84
CA ARG A 44 8.87 -5.24 -11.40
C ARG A 44 7.78 -5.33 -12.43
N TRP A 45 6.79 -4.46 -12.31
CA TRP A 45 5.62 -4.44 -13.18
C TRP A 45 5.42 -3.08 -13.80
N ARG A 46 5.20 -3.09 -15.12
CA ARG A 46 4.85 -1.91 -15.90
C ARG A 46 3.64 -2.21 -16.76
N ASN A 47 2.63 -1.33 -16.73
CA ASN A 47 1.43 -1.45 -17.58
C ASN A 47 0.78 -2.84 -17.44
N SER A 48 0.56 -3.32 -16.22
CA SER A 48 0.12 -4.70 -15.99
C SER A 48 -1.16 -4.77 -15.15
N ALA A 49 -1.95 -5.82 -15.35
CA ALA A 49 -3.20 -6.08 -14.66
C ALA A 49 -3.14 -7.44 -13.94
N LEU A 50 -3.34 -7.45 -12.62
CA LEU A 50 -3.09 -8.64 -11.81
C LEU A 50 -4.17 -8.86 -10.76
N GLU A 51 -4.46 -10.12 -10.46
CA GLU A 51 -5.54 -10.46 -9.54
C GLU A 51 -4.99 -10.73 -8.12
N LYS A 52 -4.19 -11.79 -7.94
CA LYS A 52 -3.76 -12.27 -6.61
C LYS A 52 -2.25 -12.49 -6.52
N LEU A 53 -1.61 -11.70 -5.68
CA LEU A 53 -0.16 -11.71 -5.54
C LEU A 53 0.30 -11.92 -4.11
N ARG A 54 1.36 -12.71 -3.95
CA ARG A 54 2.04 -12.91 -2.69
C ARG A 54 3.56 -12.84 -2.87
N PHE A 55 4.18 -11.93 -2.14
CA PHE A 55 5.63 -11.75 -2.08
C PHE A 55 6.12 -11.72 -0.63
N GLU A 56 7.39 -12.04 -0.45
CA GLU A 56 8.09 -11.82 0.81
C GLU A 56 8.73 -10.43 0.77
N GLU A 57 9.42 -10.09 -0.31
CA GLU A 57 10.14 -8.81 -0.49
C GLU A 57 9.40 -7.77 -1.35
N THR A 58 10.04 -6.61 -1.57
CA THR A 58 9.55 -5.33 -2.14
C THR A 58 9.23 -5.31 -3.65
N PRO A 59 7.96 -5.45 -4.11
CA PRO A 59 7.62 -5.27 -5.53
C PRO A 59 7.58 -3.79 -5.92
N ARG A 60 7.84 -3.51 -7.21
CA ARG A 60 7.68 -2.16 -7.79
C ARG A 60 6.64 -2.13 -8.90
N TRP A 61 5.75 -1.13 -8.83
CA TRP A 61 4.60 -0.96 -9.70
C TRP A 61 4.62 0.38 -10.41
N ARG A 62 4.46 0.35 -11.73
CA ARG A 62 4.22 1.55 -12.54
C ARG A 62 3.05 1.31 -13.48
N ASN A 63 2.08 2.24 -13.51
CA ASN A 63 0.92 2.16 -14.40
C ASN A 63 0.21 0.79 -14.32
N SER A 64 0.04 0.24 -13.12
CA SER A 64 -0.48 -1.13 -12.96
C SER A 64 -1.70 -1.17 -12.05
N VAL A 65 -2.53 -2.19 -12.24
CA VAL A 65 -3.72 -2.44 -11.42
C VAL A 65 -3.59 -3.81 -10.78
N VAL A 66 -3.83 -3.88 -9.48
CA VAL A 66 -3.79 -5.12 -8.72
C VAL A 66 -5.06 -5.24 -7.88
N GLU A 67 -5.67 -6.41 -7.81
CA GLU A 67 -6.84 -6.61 -6.95
C GLU A 67 -6.40 -6.91 -5.50
N LYS A 68 -5.56 -7.92 -5.30
CA LYS A 68 -5.14 -8.38 -3.97
C LYS A 68 -3.64 -8.57 -3.89
N LEU A 69 -3.02 -7.85 -2.95
CA LEU A 69 -1.60 -7.99 -2.65
C LEU A 69 -1.38 -8.33 -1.17
N ARG A 70 -0.58 -9.38 -0.95
CA ARG A 70 0.06 -9.65 0.33
C ARG A 70 1.58 -9.56 0.17
N VAL A 71 2.21 -8.70 0.97
CA VAL A 71 3.65 -8.49 0.93
C VAL A 71 4.20 -8.44 2.36
N GLY A 72 5.40 -8.98 2.56
CA GLY A 72 6.13 -8.80 3.81
C GLY A 72 6.61 -7.36 3.93
N GLU A 73 7.41 -6.93 2.97
CA GLU A 73 8.13 -5.66 3.00
C GLU A 73 7.57 -4.56 2.06
N THR A 74 8.09 -3.35 2.23
CA THR A 74 7.78 -2.07 1.56
C THR A 74 7.54 -2.12 0.02
N PRO A 75 6.29 -2.21 -0.49
CA PRO A 75 6.03 -2.07 -1.93
C PRO A 75 6.06 -0.59 -2.36
N SER A 76 6.43 -0.34 -3.63
CA SER A 76 6.40 1.00 -4.23
C SER A 76 5.44 1.09 -5.40
N TRP A 77 4.63 2.15 -5.42
CA TRP A 77 3.56 2.36 -6.39
C TRP A 77 3.63 3.74 -7.03
N GLY A 78 3.59 3.76 -8.37
CA GLY A 78 3.50 4.97 -9.16
C GLY A 78 2.39 4.86 -10.22
N ASN A 79 1.51 5.85 -10.30
CA ASN A 79 0.42 5.88 -11.30
C ASN A 79 -0.41 4.59 -11.31
N SER A 80 -0.72 4.02 -10.14
CA SER A 80 -1.25 2.65 -10.06
C SER A 80 -2.45 2.56 -9.12
N GLY A 81 -3.22 1.47 -9.26
CA GLY A 81 -4.40 1.18 -8.45
C GLY A 81 -4.29 -0.16 -7.74
N LEU A 82 -4.75 -0.22 -6.49
CA LEU A 82 -4.87 -1.47 -5.75
C LEU A 82 -6.17 -1.53 -4.96
N GLU A 83 -6.86 -2.66 -4.97
CA GLU A 83 -8.08 -2.81 -4.16
C GLU A 83 -7.73 -3.16 -2.70
N LYS A 84 -6.93 -4.21 -2.48
CA LYS A 84 -6.62 -4.69 -1.12
C LYS A 84 -5.13 -4.95 -0.91
N LEU A 85 -4.55 -4.24 0.07
CA LEU A 85 -3.18 -4.45 0.53
C LEU A 85 -3.13 -4.98 1.97
N HIS A 86 -2.39 -6.08 2.14
CA HIS A 86 -1.82 -6.46 3.42
C HIS A 86 -0.29 -6.38 3.36
N ALA A 87 0.27 -5.43 4.10
CA ALA A 87 1.72 -5.23 4.25
C ALA A 87 2.09 -5.32 5.73
N ARG A 88 3.30 -5.78 6.06
CA ARG A 88 3.82 -5.63 7.43
C ARG A 88 4.46 -4.24 7.60
N GLU A 89 5.27 -3.85 6.63
CA GLU A 89 6.01 -2.59 6.63
C GLU A 89 5.37 -1.46 5.80
N ILE A 90 6.05 -0.32 5.71
CA ILE A 90 5.65 0.96 5.10
C ILE A 90 5.53 0.86 3.57
N PRO A 91 4.34 0.86 2.94
CA PRO A 91 4.25 1.03 1.50
C PRO A 91 4.42 2.51 1.09
N CYS A 92 4.98 2.74 -0.11
CA CYS A 92 5.12 4.07 -0.71
C CYS A 92 4.22 4.23 -1.93
N TRP A 93 3.47 5.32 -1.96
CA TRP A 93 2.48 5.61 -3.00
C TRP A 93 2.67 7.00 -3.59
N THR A 94 2.72 7.08 -4.92
CA THR A 94 2.78 8.34 -5.68
C THR A 94 1.75 8.32 -6.80
N ASN A 95 0.89 9.35 -6.85
CA ASN A 95 -0.16 9.48 -7.88
C ASN A 95 -0.97 8.19 -8.06
N SER A 96 -1.46 7.62 -6.97
CA SER A 96 -2.03 6.28 -6.96
C SER A 96 -3.25 6.18 -6.04
N ALA A 97 -4.02 5.11 -6.18
CA ALA A 97 -5.24 4.89 -5.39
C ALA A 97 -5.24 3.50 -4.73
N LEU A 98 -5.71 3.44 -3.48
CA LEU A 98 -5.91 2.21 -2.74
C LEU A 98 -7.28 2.19 -2.06
N GLU A 99 -8.05 1.12 -2.19
CA GLU A 99 -9.31 1.02 -1.46
C GLU A 99 -9.07 0.61 0.01
N LYS A 100 -8.35 -0.48 0.27
CA LYS A 100 -8.18 -1.01 1.63
C LYS A 100 -6.73 -1.34 1.96
N LEU A 101 -6.22 -0.73 3.03
CA LEU A 101 -4.90 -1.02 3.59
C LEU A 101 -5.00 -1.60 5.01
N ARG A 102 -4.36 -2.75 5.21
CA ARG A 102 -3.96 -3.24 6.53
C ARG A 102 -2.45 -3.32 6.60
N ALA A 103 -1.85 -2.41 7.37
CA ALA A 103 -0.40 -2.35 7.57
C ALA A 103 -0.04 -2.52 9.05
N GLY A 104 1.15 -3.06 9.34
CA GLY A 104 1.73 -2.99 10.68
C GLY A 104 2.13 -1.55 11.00
N GLU A 105 2.86 -0.95 10.05
CA GLU A 105 3.35 0.43 10.13
C GLU A 105 2.62 1.39 9.17
N THR A 106 2.88 2.69 9.33
CA THR A 106 2.18 3.73 8.58
C THR A 106 2.74 3.94 7.18
N PRO A 107 1.89 3.94 6.13
CA PRO A 107 2.31 4.16 4.74
C PRO A 107 2.72 5.62 4.42
N ARG A 108 3.55 5.78 3.38
CA ARG A 108 3.93 7.08 2.78
C ARG A 108 3.10 7.36 1.53
N TRP A 109 2.46 8.53 1.47
CA TRP A 109 1.62 8.94 0.35
C TRP A 109 2.00 10.32 -0.20
N ARG A 110 1.92 10.46 -1.52
CA ARG A 110 2.07 11.72 -2.25
C ARG A 110 1.01 11.78 -3.36
N ASN A 111 0.17 12.81 -3.33
CA ASN A 111 -0.89 13.04 -4.33
C ASN A 111 -1.69 11.76 -4.59
N SER A 112 -2.25 11.15 -3.56
CA SER A 112 -2.85 9.82 -3.64
C SER A 112 -4.05 9.71 -2.72
N ALA A 113 -4.91 8.73 -2.99
CA ALA A 113 -6.15 8.49 -2.25
C ALA A 113 -6.18 7.11 -1.60
N LEU A 114 -6.70 7.04 -0.38
CA LEU A 114 -6.93 5.80 0.36
C LEU A 114 -8.34 5.79 0.96
N GLU A 115 -9.17 4.77 0.70
CA GLU A 115 -10.51 4.76 1.32
C GLU A 115 -10.46 4.29 2.79
N LYS A 116 -9.79 3.17 3.07
CA LYS A 116 -9.78 2.56 4.41
C LYS A 116 -8.37 2.19 4.87
N LEU A 117 -7.95 2.74 6.00
CA LEU A 117 -6.68 2.40 6.66
C LEU A 117 -6.92 1.74 8.02
N ARG A 118 -6.27 0.58 8.23
CA ARG A 118 -6.08 -0.04 9.54
C ARG A 118 -4.59 -0.21 9.80
N VAL A 119 -4.09 0.42 10.86
CA VAL A 119 -2.68 0.34 11.28
C VAL A 119 -2.60 -0.13 12.73
N GLY A 120 -1.55 -0.89 13.07
CA GLY A 120 -1.31 -1.40 14.43
C GLY A 120 -0.67 -0.35 15.33
N GLU A 121 0.36 0.34 14.84
CA GLU A 121 1.13 1.32 15.61
C GLU A 121 1.01 2.75 15.04
N THR A 122 1.35 3.71 15.90
CA THR A 122 1.04 5.14 15.81
C THR A 122 1.82 5.83 14.70
N PRO A 123 1.17 6.64 13.86
CA PRO A 123 1.87 7.46 12.89
C PRO A 123 2.40 8.74 13.57
N CYS A 124 3.71 8.87 13.74
CA CYS A 124 4.35 10.13 14.13
C CYS A 124 4.48 11.06 12.92
N TRP A 125 3.97 12.30 13.03
CA TRP A 125 4.07 13.33 11.98
C TRP A 125 4.62 14.66 12.50
N ARG A 126 5.88 15.03 12.18
CA ARG A 126 6.26 16.44 11.95
C ARG A 126 7.65 16.63 11.35
N ASN A 127 7.82 17.81 10.76
CA ASN A 127 9.03 18.38 10.16
C ASN A 127 10.09 18.73 11.24
N SER A 128 11.25 18.08 11.22
CA SER A 128 12.53 18.55 11.79
C SER A 128 13.68 18.08 10.91
N ALA A 129 14.71 18.90 10.75
CA ALA A 129 15.82 18.72 9.83
C ALA A 129 16.76 17.58 10.25
N LEU A 130 16.53 16.39 9.71
CA LEU A 130 17.47 15.30 9.39
C LEU A 130 16.58 14.13 8.93
N GLU A 131 17.02 13.45 7.88
CA GLU A 131 16.20 12.48 7.15
C GLU A 131 15.63 11.37 8.03
N ILE A 132 14.51 10.79 7.56
CA ILE A 132 13.75 9.65 8.12
C ILE A 132 12.54 10.06 8.98
N THR A 133 11.43 10.40 8.32
CA THR A 133 10.06 10.31 8.90
C THR A 133 9.00 10.33 7.78
N PRO A 134 7.99 9.45 7.76
CA PRO A 134 6.97 9.44 6.72
C PRO A 134 6.06 10.69 6.82
N ARG A 135 5.70 11.26 5.66
CA ARG A 135 4.94 12.52 5.50
C ARG A 135 3.68 12.27 4.66
N TRP A 136 2.48 12.66 5.11
CA TRP A 136 1.31 12.84 4.24
C TRP A 136 1.25 14.32 3.82
N ARG A 137 1.12 14.56 2.52
CA ARG A 137 0.91 15.89 1.94
C ARG A 137 -0.06 15.74 0.78
N ASN A 138 -1.13 16.54 0.77
CA ASN A 138 -2.13 16.57 -0.30
C ASN A 138 -2.72 15.18 -0.57
N SER A 139 -3.40 14.60 0.42
CA SER A 139 -3.98 13.25 0.31
C SER A 139 -5.31 13.20 1.06
N GLU A 140 -6.19 12.30 0.58
CA GLU A 140 -7.55 12.11 1.09
C GLU A 140 -7.70 10.71 1.68
N LEU A 141 -8.31 10.63 2.87
CA LEU A 141 -8.62 9.38 3.56
C LEU A 141 -10.08 9.38 4.02
N GLU A 142 -10.86 8.35 3.69
CA GLU A 142 -12.25 8.29 4.17
C GLU A 142 -12.32 7.77 5.62
N LYS A 143 -11.68 6.63 5.90
CA LYS A 143 -11.81 5.93 7.20
C LYS A 143 -10.45 5.51 7.77
N LEU A 144 -10.13 5.99 8.96
CA LEU A 144 -8.95 5.60 9.74
C LEU A 144 -9.33 4.83 11.02
N ARG A 145 -8.68 3.69 11.24
CA ARG A 145 -8.67 2.98 12.53
C ARG A 145 -7.22 2.84 13.04
N VAL A 146 -6.96 3.37 14.22
CA VAL A 146 -5.63 3.37 14.87
C VAL A 146 -5.77 3.03 16.37
N GLY A 147 -4.73 2.43 16.97
CA GLY A 147 -4.71 2.15 18.42
C GLY A 147 -4.47 3.40 19.28
N GLU A 148 -3.55 4.26 18.87
CA GLU A 148 -3.05 5.43 19.63
C GLU A 148 -3.19 6.76 18.87
N THR A 149 -2.85 7.89 19.51
CA THR A 149 -3.03 9.27 19.01
C THR A 149 -2.37 9.58 17.65
N PRO A 150 -3.13 9.86 16.58
CA PRO A 150 -2.56 10.29 15.30
C PRO A 150 -2.32 11.81 15.22
N CYS A 151 -1.30 12.24 14.45
CA CYS A 151 -1.14 13.64 14.00
C CYS A 151 -1.42 13.78 12.48
N TRP A 152 -1.74 14.94 11.91
CA TRP A 152 -1.69 15.13 10.42
C TRP A 152 -1.66 16.63 9.98
N ARG A 153 -1.29 16.91 8.72
CA ARG A 153 -1.17 18.27 8.14
C ARG A 153 -1.59 18.32 6.66
N ASN A 154 -2.34 19.33 6.23
CA ASN A 154 -2.77 19.55 4.84
C ASN A 154 -3.45 18.32 4.23
N SER A 155 -4.45 17.76 4.92
CA SER A 155 -5.18 16.55 4.49
C SER A 155 -6.64 16.58 4.94
N ALA A 156 -7.48 15.75 4.31
CA ALA A 156 -8.88 15.59 4.66
C ALA A 156 -9.15 14.16 5.15
N LEU A 157 -9.91 14.04 6.25
CA LEU A 157 -10.35 12.77 6.85
C LEU A 157 -11.85 12.80 7.16
N GLU A 158 -12.63 11.83 6.68
CA GLU A 158 -14.06 11.80 7.02
C GLU A 158 -14.31 11.18 8.40
N LYS A 159 -13.73 9.99 8.67
CA LYS A 159 -14.01 9.22 9.89
C LYS A 159 -12.74 8.72 10.56
N LEU A 160 -12.56 9.09 11.83
CA LEU A 160 -11.51 8.57 12.70
C LEU A 160 -12.09 7.72 13.84
N ARG A 161 -11.52 6.53 14.05
CA ARG A 161 -11.70 5.73 15.26
C ARG A 161 -10.34 5.45 15.91
N GLY A 162 -10.13 5.88 17.14
CA GLY A 162 -8.89 5.69 17.89
C GLY A 162 -9.10 5.60 19.39
N GLY A 163 -8.06 5.23 20.15
CA GLY A 163 -8.12 5.19 21.62
C GLY A 163 -7.98 6.58 22.27
N GLU A 164 -7.41 7.55 21.58
CA GLU A 164 -7.04 8.86 22.14
C GLU A 164 -7.33 10.03 21.19
N THR A 165 -7.18 11.27 21.68
CA THR A 165 -7.55 12.50 20.96
C THR A 165 -6.47 12.91 19.94
N PRO A 166 -6.78 13.02 18.64
CA PRO A 166 -5.82 13.38 17.58
C PRO A 166 -5.34 14.85 17.63
N ARG A 167 -4.22 15.16 16.96
CA ARG A 167 -3.74 16.55 16.72
C ARG A 167 -3.62 16.86 15.23
N TRP A 168 -4.23 17.94 14.73
CA TRP A 168 -4.16 18.31 13.30
C TRP A 168 -3.86 19.81 13.04
N ARG A 169 -3.33 20.13 11.86
CA ARG A 169 -3.11 21.52 11.38
C ARG A 169 -3.51 21.67 9.91
N ASN A 170 -4.22 22.74 9.56
CA ASN A 170 -4.68 22.99 8.18
C ASN A 170 -5.34 21.74 7.56
N SER A 171 -6.27 21.12 8.29
CA SER A 171 -6.85 19.83 7.92
C SER A 171 -8.31 19.76 8.37
N ALA A 172 -9.12 18.94 7.70
CA ALA A 172 -10.54 18.76 7.99
C ALA A 172 -10.80 17.37 8.58
N LEU A 173 -11.69 17.29 9.59
CA LEU A 173 -12.20 16.06 10.18
C LEU A 173 -13.72 16.18 10.38
N GLU A 174 -14.49 15.24 9.85
CA GLU A 174 -15.96 15.26 9.99
C GLU A 174 -16.44 14.51 11.25
N LYS A 175 -15.89 13.31 11.52
CA LYS A 175 -16.36 12.46 12.63
C LYS A 175 -15.19 11.84 13.41
N LEU A 176 -15.18 12.05 14.73
CA LEU A 176 -14.25 11.42 15.68
C LEU A 176 -15.00 10.45 16.60
N ARG A 177 -14.46 9.23 16.77
CA ARG A 177 -14.83 8.30 17.85
C ARG A 177 -13.57 7.89 18.62
N ALA A 178 -13.38 8.47 19.79
CA ALA A 178 -12.37 8.03 20.75
C ALA A 178 -12.96 6.93 21.64
N GLY A 179 -12.20 5.86 21.92
CA GLY A 179 -12.57 4.90 22.95
C GLY A 179 -12.45 5.56 24.32
N GLU A 180 -13.52 5.53 25.12
CA GLU A 180 -13.44 5.95 26.52
C GLU A 180 -12.40 5.07 27.24
N THR A 181 -11.45 5.70 27.93
CA THR A 181 -10.65 5.03 28.96
C THR A 181 -11.59 4.36 29.95
N PRO A 182 -11.56 3.03 30.17
CA PRO A 182 -12.19 2.47 31.34
C PRO A 182 -11.52 3.12 32.56
N ARG A 183 -12.33 3.64 33.48
CA ARG A 183 -11.87 4.11 34.80
C ARG A 183 -11.12 3.02 35.54
#